data_AF-A0A2N3V2U4-F1
#
_entry.id   AF-A0A2N3V2U4-F1
#
_cell.length_a   1.000
_cell.length_b   1.000
_cell.length_c   1.000
_cell.angle_alpha   90.00
_cell.angle_beta   90.00
_cell.angle_gamma   90.00
#
_symmetry.space_group_name_H-M   'P 1'
#
loop_
_entity.id
_entity.type
_entity.pdbx_description
1 polymer ?
#
loop_
_entity_poly.entity_id
_entity_poly.type
_entity_poly.pdbx_seq_one_letter_code
_entity_poly.pdbx_strand_id
1 'polypeptide(L)'
;MTHKRLLLLNELQELAMGLPMGNKLLLKPVGSILTCQFVMGGLVSYLVEVRNELLMDTLLQKGVEGIIEGEHYSAFIYGFEGMALRVKAQLLFKELDLEQTELSSAYLQAFVA
;
A
#
# COMPACT_ATOMS: atom_id res chain seq x y z
N MET A 1 -7.56 11.88 -12.77
CA MET A 1 -7.11 10.89 -11.77
C MET A 1 -5.80 11.38 -11.18
N THR A 2 -5.74 11.53 -9.86
CA THR A 2 -4.53 11.92 -9.12
C THR A 2 -3.43 10.86 -9.31
N HIS A 3 -2.19 11.28 -9.58
CA HIS A 3 -1.04 10.38 -9.80
C HIS A 3 -0.87 9.36 -8.65
N LYS A 4 -1.17 9.77 -7.40
CA LYS A 4 -1.12 8.91 -6.21
C LYS A 4 -2.10 7.73 -6.25
N ARG A 5 -3.27 7.91 -6.84
CA ARG A 5 -4.30 6.87 -6.95
C ARG A 5 -3.90 5.79 -7.95
N LEU A 6 -3.40 6.20 -9.11
CA LEU A 6 -2.91 5.26 -10.13
C LEU A 6 -1.71 4.44 -9.60
N LEU A 7 -0.77 5.11 -8.92
CA LEU A 7 0.37 4.45 -8.28
C LEU A 7 -0.09 3.37 -7.29
N LEU A 8 -1.01 3.70 -6.37
CA LEU A 8 -1.55 2.74 -5.40
C LEU A 8 -2.19 1.53 -6.09
N LEU A 9 -2.99 1.76 -7.13
CA LEU A 9 -3.70 0.67 -7.82
C LEU A 9 -2.73 -0.27 -8.52
N ASN A 10 -1.69 0.27 -9.16
CA ASN A 10 -0.65 -0.52 -9.81
C ASN A 10 0.13 -1.34 -8.77
N GLU A 11 0.55 -0.73 -7.67
CA GLU A 11 1.29 -1.42 -6.60
C GLU A 11 0.46 -2.53 -5.94
N LEU A 12 -0.83 -2.29 -5.71
CA LEU A 12 -1.74 -3.33 -5.19
C LEU A 12 -1.92 -4.48 -6.18
N GLN A 13 -1.97 -4.19 -7.48
CA GLN A 13 -2.05 -5.20 -8.52
C GLN A 13 -0.76 -6.05 -8.58
N GLU A 14 0.40 -5.41 -8.55
CA GLU A 14 1.71 -6.08 -8.51
C GLU A 14 1.83 -6.99 -7.28
N LEU A 15 1.43 -6.50 -6.10
CA LEU A 15 1.41 -7.31 -4.88
C LEU A 15 0.49 -8.53 -5.02
N ALA A 16 -0.72 -8.35 -5.57
CA ALA A 16 -1.66 -9.46 -5.80
C ALA A 16 -1.07 -10.53 -6.73
N MET A 17 -0.34 -10.12 -7.77
CA MET A 17 0.36 -11.05 -8.67
C MET A 17 1.51 -11.80 -7.97
N GLY A 18 2.17 -11.17 -6.99
CA GLY A 18 3.24 -11.78 -6.19
C GLY A 18 2.77 -12.79 -5.15
N LEU A 19 1.57 -12.62 -4.57
CA LEU A 19 1.02 -13.51 -3.53
C LEU A 19 1.12 -15.02 -3.85
N PRO A 20 0.72 -15.52 -5.04
CA PRO A 20 0.83 -16.95 -5.37
C PRO A 20 2.26 -17.42 -5.64
N MET A 21 3.22 -16.50 -5.80
CA MET A 21 4.60 -16.82 -6.22
C MET A 21 5.50 -17.19 -5.04
N GLY A 22 5.08 -16.94 -3.79
CA GLY A 22 5.88 -17.17 -2.59
C GLY A 22 5.13 -17.95 -1.52
N ASN A 23 5.89 -18.43 -0.52
CA ASN A 23 5.35 -18.87 0.77
C ASN A 23 5.81 -17.99 1.94
N LYS A 24 6.59 -16.94 1.61
CA LYS A 24 7.10 -15.93 2.52
C LYS A 24 7.17 -14.59 1.80
N LEU A 25 6.96 -13.51 2.53
CA LEU A 25 7.14 -12.14 2.05
C LEU A 25 8.13 -11.42 2.98
N LEU A 26 9.21 -10.93 2.39
CA LEU A 26 10.18 -10.07 3.06
C LEU A 26 9.90 -8.61 2.70
N LEU A 27 9.80 -7.78 3.72
CA LEU A 27 9.51 -6.35 3.65
C LEU A 27 10.79 -5.61 4.02
N LYS A 28 11.46 -5.05 3.01
CA LYS A 28 12.73 -4.34 3.19
C LYS A 28 12.58 -2.86 2.86
N PRO A 29 12.54 -1.97 3.86
CA PRO A 29 12.56 -0.53 3.60
C PRO A 29 13.94 -0.12 3.06
N VAL A 30 13.94 0.65 1.97
CA VAL A 30 15.15 1.19 1.33
C VAL A 30 14.88 2.66 0.99
N GLY A 31 15.25 3.58 1.88
CA GLY A 31 14.93 5.00 1.70
C GLY A 31 13.41 5.24 1.72
N SER A 32 12.86 5.80 0.65
CA SER A 32 11.42 6.09 0.49
C SER A 32 10.63 4.98 -0.22
N ILE A 33 11.24 3.80 -0.41
CA ILE A 33 10.58 2.65 -1.04
C ILE A 33 10.58 1.46 -0.09
N LEU A 34 9.55 0.63 -0.21
CA LEU A 34 9.48 -0.67 0.43
C LEU A 34 9.61 -1.76 -0.63
N THR A 35 10.72 -2.49 -0.59
CA THR A 35 10.89 -3.68 -1.44
C THR A 35 10.20 -4.87 -0.80
N CYS A 36 9.22 -5.42 -1.51
CA CYS A 36 8.45 -6.60 -1.15
C CYS A 36 9.00 -7.79 -1.95
N GLN A 37 9.67 -8.72 -1.27
CA GLN A 37 10.27 -9.90 -1.90
C GLN A 37 9.46 -11.13 -1.54
N PHE A 38 8.81 -11.72 -2.54
CA PHE A 38 8.16 -13.00 -2.41
C PHE A 38 9.21 -14.10 -2.57
N VAL A 39 9.30 -14.97 -1.57
CA VAL A 39 10.32 -16.02 -1.51
C VAL A 39 9.64 -17.37 -1.58
N MET A 40 10.19 -18.27 -2.40
CA MET A 40 9.79 -19.67 -2.51
C MET A 40 11.04 -20.54 -2.50
N GLY A 41 11.10 -21.53 -1.60
CA GLY A 41 12.26 -22.44 -1.52
C GLY A 41 13.60 -21.74 -1.24
N GLY A 42 13.59 -20.58 -0.58
CA GLY A 42 14.80 -19.79 -0.28
C GLY A 42 15.27 -18.86 -1.40
N LEU A 43 14.55 -18.81 -2.53
CA LEU A 43 14.85 -17.92 -3.65
C LEU A 43 13.76 -16.85 -3.79
N VAL A 44 14.15 -15.63 -4.18
CA VAL A 44 13.19 -14.58 -4.53
C VAL A 44 12.54 -14.95 -5.87
N SER A 45 11.22 -15.18 -5.84
CA SER A 45 10.42 -15.56 -7.00
C SER A 45 9.70 -14.38 -7.64
N TYR A 46 9.38 -13.35 -6.84
CA TYR A 46 8.74 -12.13 -7.32
C TYR A 46 9.17 -10.95 -6.46
N LEU A 47 9.30 -9.77 -7.08
CA LEU A 47 9.72 -8.54 -6.41
C LEU A 47 8.77 -7.42 -6.79
N VAL A 48 8.30 -6.69 -5.77
CA VAL A 48 7.47 -5.51 -5.93
C VAL A 48 8.10 -4.35 -5.18
N GLU A 49 8.14 -3.19 -5.83
CA GLU A 49 8.50 -1.93 -5.16
C GLU A 49 7.23 -1.17 -4.82
N VAL A 50 7.06 -0.85 -3.53
CA VAL A 50 5.97 -0.04 -3.03
C VAL A 50 6.50 1.33 -2.66
N ARG A 51 5.91 2.37 -3.26
CA ARG A 51 6.25 3.78 -3.06
C ARG A 51 5.09 4.55 -2.46
N ASN A 52 3.86 4.02 -2.54
CA ASN A 52 2.73 4.61 -1.86
C ASN A 52 2.91 4.48 -0.33
N GLU A 53 3.05 5.62 0.34
CA GLU A 53 3.30 5.70 1.79
C GLU A 53 2.24 4.97 2.61
N LEU A 54 0.97 5.11 2.25
CA LEU A 54 -0.15 4.48 2.97
C LEU A 54 -0.09 2.95 2.87
N LEU A 55 0.23 2.44 1.68
CA LEU A 55 0.40 1.01 1.46
C LEU A 55 1.65 0.48 2.18
N MET A 56 2.76 1.22 2.10
CA MET A 56 4.01 0.90 2.80
C MET A 56 3.79 0.76 4.31
N ASP A 57 3.15 1.75 4.94
CA ASP A 57 2.85 1.73 6.37
C ASP A 57 1.95 0.54 6.73
N THR A 58 0.95 0.27 5.90
CA THR A 58 0.02 -0.85 6.12
C THR A 58 0.73 -2.20 6.04
N LEU A 59 1.64 -2.38 5.08
CA LEU A 59 2.41 -3.62 4.91
C LEU A 59 3.38 -3.83 6.06
N LEU A 60 4.10 -2.78 6.48
CA LEU A 60 5.04 -2.86 7.60
C LEU A 60 4.35 -3.24 8.92
N GLN A 61 3.09 -2.85 9.12
CA GLN A 61 2.29 -3.26 10.28
C GLN A 61 1.85 -4.74 10.26
N LYS A 62 1.91 -5.41 9.10
CA LYS A 62 1.52 -6.82 8.95
C LYS A 62 2.65 -7.80 9.19
N GLY A 63 3.90 -7.36 9.03
CA GLY A 63 5.09 -8.19 9.25
C GLY A 63 5.59 -8.13 10.70
N VAL A 64 6.22 -9.21 11.14
CA VAL A 64 7.04 -9.23 12.36
C VAL A 64 8.49 -9.05 11.91
N GLU A 65 9.13 -7.95 12.32
CA GLU A 65 10.50 -7.60 11.90
C GLU A 65 10.70 -7.58 10.37
N GLY A 66 9.64 -7.25 9.62
CA GLY A 66 9.67 -7.21 8.16
C GLY A 66 9.54 -8.58 7.48
N ILE A 67 9.14 -9.62 8.21
CA ILE A 67 8.92 -10.97 7.65
C ILE A 67 7.45 -11.37 7.85
N ILE A 68 6.86 -11.94 6.80
CA ILE A 68 5.54 -12.58 6.84
C ILE A 68 5.73 -14.00 6.30
N GLU A 69 5.59 -15.02 7.15
CA GLU A 69 5.78 -16.42 6.79
C GLU A 69 4.79 -17.36 7.51
N GLY A 70 4.71 -18.61 7.05
CA GLY A 70 3.90 -19.64 7.70
C GLY A 70 2.42 -19.26 7.76
N GLU A 71 1.80 -19.45 8.93
CA GLU A 71 0.38 -19.12 9.15
C GLU A 71 0.08 -17.64 8.93
N HIS A 72 1.02 -16.74 9.24
CA HIS A 72 0.86 -15.31 9.00
C HIS A 72 0.82 -14.98 7.51
N TYR A 73 1.58 -15.72 6.69
CA TYR A 73 1.55 -15.57 5.23
C TYR A 73 0.23 -16.06 4.64
N SER A 74 -0.26 -17.22 5.10
CA SER A 74 -1.58 -17.71 4.71
C SER A 74 -2.68 -16.70 5.10
N ALA A 75 -2.68 -16.20 6.33
CA ALA A 75 -3.62 -15.18 6.77
C ALA A 75 -3.51 -13.88 5.97
N PHE A 76 -2.29 -13.48 5.59
CA PHE A 76 -2.06 -12.30 4.75
C PHE A 76 -2.68 -12.45 3.37
N ILE A 77 -2.50 -13.61 2.70
CA ILE A 77 -3.12 -13.88 1.40
C ILE A 77 -4.64 -13.77 1.49
N TYR A 78 -5.27 -14.46 2.44
CA TYR A 78 -6.73 -14.44 2.59
C TYR A 78 -7.26 -13.06 3.00
N GLY A 79 -6.48 -12.29 3.74
CA GLY A 79 -6.84 -10.94 4.18
C GLY A 79 -6.48 -9.83 3.18
N PHE A 80 -5.80 -10.15 2.08
CA PHE A 80 -5.21 -9.16 1.19
C PHE A 80 -6.26 -8.23 0.57
N GLU A 81 -7.37 -8.78 0.08
CA GLU A 81 -8.45 -7.98 -0.53
C GLU A 81 -9.06 -6.98 0.48
N GLY A 82 -9.27 -7.43 1.72
CA GLY A 82 -9.79 -6.58 2.79
C GLY A 82 -8.82 -5.45 3.16
N MET A 83 -7.51 -5.76 3.21
CA MET A 83 -6.46 -4.76 3.39
C MET A 83 -6.45 -3.77 2.21
N ALA A 84 -6.49 -4.26 0.97
CA ALA A 84 -6.49 -3.43 -0.22
C ALA A 84 -7.70 -2.47 -0.25
N LEU A 85 -8.88 -2.95 0.14
CA LEU A 85 -10.07 -2.11 0.27
C LEU A 85 -9.88 -1.03 1.34
N ARG A 86 -9.32 -1.36 2.50
CA ARG A 86 -9.05 -0.41 3.59
C ARG A 86 -8.09 0.70 3.14
N VAL A 87 -7.00 0.35 2.46
CA VAL A 87 -6.01 1.32 1.95
C VAL A 87 -6.65 2.23 0.88
N LYS A 88 -7.44 1.66 -0.04
CA LYS A 88 -8.19 2.44 -1.05
C LYS A 88 -9.18 3.42 -0.40
N ALA A 89 -9.91 2.99 0.63
CA ALA A 89 -10.86 3.83 1.35
C ALA A 89 -10.14 4.97 2.10
N GLN A 90 -9.03 4.67 2.78
CA GLN A 90 -8.22 5.68 3.45
C GLN A 90 -7.64 6.73 2.49
N LEU A 91 -7.20 6.31 1.29
CA LEU A 91 -6.78 7.26 0.26
C LEU A 91 -7.96 8.17 -0.16
N LEU A 92 -9.13 7.58 -0.43
CA LEU A 92 -10.32 8.34 -0.82
C LEU A 92 -10.72 9.36 0.26
N PHE A 93 -10.70 8.98 1.54
CA PHE A 93 -11.01 9.91 2.63
C PHE A 93 -10.02 11.08 2.68
N LYS A 94 -8.72 10.82 2.49
CA LYS A 94 -7.70 11.87 2.42
C LYS A 94 -7.92 12.81 1.21
N GLU A 95 -8.32 12.27 0.06
CA GLU A 95 -8.62 13.07 -1.13
C GLU A 95 -9.84 13.98 -0.87
N LEU A 96 -10.91 13.45 -0.28
CA LEU A 96 -12.11 14.23 0.03
C LEU A 96 -11.87 15.33 1.08
N ASP A 97 -11.05 15.05 2.11
CA ASP A 97 -10.70 16.01 3.16
C ASP A 97 -9.87 17.20 2.60
N LEU A 98 -8.96 16.90 1.68
CA LEU A 98 -8.19 17.93 0.96
C LEU A 98 -9.09 18.80 0.09
N GLU A 99 -10.02 18.20 -0.66
CA GLU A 99 -10.99 18.95 -1.49
C GLU A 99 -11.86 19.89 -0.65
N GLN A 100 -12.33 19.45 0.52
CA GLN A 100 -13.11 20.29 1.44
C GLN A 100 -12.29 21.47 1.97
N THR A 101 -11.02 21.23 2.28
CA THR A 101 -10.10 22.26 2.78
C THR A 101 -9.79 23.31 1.70
N GLU A 102 -9.53 22.87 0.46
CA GLU A 102 -9.28 23.75 -0.68
C GLU A 102 -10.50 24.61 -1.02
N LEU A 103 -11.70 24.01 -1.01
CA LEU A 103 -12.96 24.73 -1.20
C LEU A 103 -13.16 25.79 -0.11
N SER A 104 -12.97 25.45 1.17
CA SER A 104 -13.09 26.39 2.28
C SER A 104 -12.12 27.57 2.16
N SER A 105 -10.87 27.31 1.78
CA SER A 105 -9.87 28.36 1.53
C SER A 105 -10.25 29.25 0.34
N ALA A 106 -10.74 28.67 -0.76
CA ALA A 106 -11.19 29.42 -1.93
C ALA A 106 -12.41 30.31 -1.61
N TYR A 107 -13.36 29.81 -0.82
CA TYR A 107 -14.49 30.61 -0.33
C TYR A 107 -14.00 31.79 0.51
N LEU A 108 -13.08 31.58 1.46
CA LEU A 108 -12.53 32.65 2.28
C LEU A 108 -11.81 33.72 1.44
N GLN A 109 -11.06 33.33 0.41
CA GLN A 109 -10.40 34.28 -0.49
C GLN A 109 -11.40 35.09 -1.32
N ALA A 110 -12.52 34.50 -1.73
CA ALA A 110 -13.56 35.19 -2.52
C ALA A 110 -14.33 36.26 -1.72
N PHE A 111 -14.38 36.16 -0.38
CA PHE A 111 -15.04 37.16 0.48
C PHE A 111 -14.13 38.30 0.94
N VAL A 112 -12.81 38.16 0.77
CA VAL A 112 -11.81 39.15 1.19
C VAL A 112 -11.34 40.04 0.01
N ALA A 113 -11.77 39.74 -1.22
CA ALA A 113 -11.56 40.56 -2.42
C ALA A 113 -12.74 41.50 -2.69
#